data_AF-A0A0B7IBK5-F1
#
_entry.id   AF-A0A0B7IBK5-F1
#
_cell.length_a   1.000
_cell.length_b   1.000
_cell.length_c   1.000
_cell.angle_alpha   90.00
_cell.angle_beta   90.00
_cell.angle_gamma   90.00
#
_symmetry.space_group_name_H-M   'P 1'
#
loop_
_entity.id
_entity.type
_entity.pdbx_description
1 polymer ?
#
loop_
_entity_poly.entity_id
_entity_poly.type
_entity_poly.pdbx_seq_one_letter_code
_entity_poly.pdbx_strand_id
1 'polypeptide(L)'
;MKNYFNTLNFREKLAQLGVCELLQKSDFSQGVEALKGKKIVIVGAGAQGLNQGLNMRDSGLKRFLRFARMCYCRKTPFVHQYHRQRLSSRHL
;
A
#
# COMPACT_ATOMS: atom_id res chain seq x y z
N MET A 1 -20.13 16.03 -9.73
CA MET A 1 -19.41 14.74 -9.96
C MET A 1 -20.46 13.67 -10.23
N LYS A 2 -20.49 13.06 -11.43
CA LYS A 2 -21.46 11.98 -11.75
C LYS A 2 -20.90 10.64 -11.30
N ASN A 3 -21.76 9.72 -10.88
CA ASN A 3 -21.36 8.37 -10.45
C ASN A 3 -20.79 7.58 -11.65
N TYR A 4 -19.53 7.14 -11.55
CA TYR A 4 -18.84 6.37 -12.61
C TYR A 4 -19.57 5.07 -12.99
N PHE A 5 -20.11 4.34 -12.01
CA PHE A 5 -20.86 3.12 -12.30
C PHE A 5 -22.07 3.42 -13.19
N ASN A 6 -22.73 4.56 -12.98
CA ASN A 6 -23.91 4.94 -13.76
C ASN A 6 -23.58 5.42 -15.18
N THR A 7 -22.32 5.68 -15.52
CA THR A 7 -21.91 6.02 -16.90
C THR A 7 -21.68 4.79 -17.78
N LEU A 8 -21.64 3.59 -17.20
CA LEU A 8 -21.37 2.33 -17.91
C LEU A 8 -22.65 1.73 -18.51
N ASN A 9 -22.50 1.02 -19.63
CA ASN A 9 -23.60 0.23 -20.19
C ASN A 9 -23.86 -1.04 -19.34
N PHE A 10 -25.01 -1.69 -19.53
CA PHE A 10 -25.42 -2.84 -18.70
C PHE A 10 -24.41 -4.00 -18.76
N ARG A 11 -23.80 -4.25 -19.92
CA ARG A 11 -22.83 -5.34 -20.10
C ARG A 11 -21.52 -5.06 -19.36
N GLU A 12 -21.01 -3.83 -19.44
CA GLU A 12 -19.81 -3.39 -18.72
C GLU A 12 -20.00 -3.42 -17.20
N LYS A 13 -21.20 -3.06 -16.71
CA LYS A 13 -21.54 -3.19 -15.30
C LYS A 13 -21.43 -4.63 -14.81
N LEU A 14 -22.04 -5.57 -15.54
CA LEU A 14 -21.97 -6.99 -15.20
C LEU A 14 -20.55 -7.54 -15.29
N ALA A 15 -19.79 -7.13 -16.33
CA ALA A 15 -18.41 -7.53 -16.49
C ALA A 15 -17.56 -7.08 -15.29
N GLN A 16 -17.65 -5.82 -14.86
CA GLN A 16 -16.89 -5.29 -13.70
C GLN A 16 -17.33 -5.90 -12.36
N LEU A 17 -18.63 -6.17 -12.18
CA LEU A 17 -19.15 -6.83 -10.97
C LEU A 17 -18.70 -8.29 -10.85
N GLY A 18 -18.50 -8.96 -11.99
CA GLY A 18 -18.07 -10.36 -12.04
C GLY A 18 -16.56 -10.57 -11.98
N VAL A 19 -15.74 -9.50 -11.94
CA VAL A 19 -14.28 -9.67 -11.87
C VAL A 19 -13.87 -10.07 -10.46
N CYS A 20 -13.61 -11.36 -10.28
CA CYS A 20 -12.97 -11.90 -9.10
C CYS A 20 -12.13 -13.10 -9.52
N GLU A 21 -10.82 -13.05 -9.28
CA GLU A 21 -9.90 -14.12 -9.62
C GLU A 21 -8.94 -14.36 -8.46
N LEU A 22 -8.68 -15.63 -8.15
CA LEU A 22 -7.70 -16.02 -7.16
C LEU A 22 -6.35 -16.24 -7.85
N LEU A 23 -5.43 -15.30 -7.64
CA LEU A 23 -4.09 -15.36 -8.22
C LEU A 23 -3.20 -16.40 -7.54
N GLN A 24 -2.30 -17.00 -8.31
CA GLN A 24 -1.31 -17.98 -7.83
C GLN A 24 0.00 -17.29 -7.46
N LYS A 25 0.83 -17.95 -6.64
CA LYS A 25 2.14 -17.41 -6.23
C LYS A 25 3.07 -17.15 -7.42
N SER A 26 2.94 -17.94 -8.49
CA SER A 26 3.69 -17.79 -9.74
C SER A 26 3.49 -16.43 -10.41
N ASP A 27 2.30 -15.85 -10.27
CA ASP A 27 1.92 -14.59 -10.91
C ASP A 27 2.71 -13.41 -10.31
N PHE A 28 3.28 -13.60 -9.12
CA PHE A 28 4.09 -12.63 -8.40
C PHE A 28 5.61 -12.89 -8.53
N SER A 29 6.04 -13.71 -9.49
CA SER A 29 7.46 -14.05 -9.71
C SER A 29 8.37 -12.84 -9.92
N GLN A 30 7.85 -11.76 -10.50
CA GLN A 30 8.58 -10.50 -10.71
C GLN A 30 8.58 -9.57 -9.48
N GLY A 31 7.86 -9.94 -8.41
CA GLY A 31 7.85 -9.22 -7.12
C GLY A 31 7.65 -7.71 -7.25
N VAL A 32 8.63 -6.95 -6.76
CA VAL A 32 8.61 -5.47 -6.74
C VAL A 32 9.35 -4.81 -7.91
N GLU A 33 9.83 -5.58 -8.90
CA GLU A 33 10.65 -5.06 -10.00
C GLU A 33 9.97 -3.90 -10.75
N ALA A 34 8.67 -4.02 -11.03
CA ALA A 34 7.90 -2.99 -11.72
C ALA A 34 7.86 -1.62 -11.00
N LEU A 35 8.16 -1.61 -9.70
CA LEU A 35 8.15 -0.43 -8.84
C LEU A 35 9.56 0.06 -8.47
N LYS A 36 10.61 -0.73 -8.75
CA LYS A 36 11.99 -0.31 -8.50
C LYS A 36 12.32 0.92 -9.37
N GLY A 37 13.10 1.84 -8.80
CA GLY A 37 13.48 3.06 -9.49
C GLY A 37 12.36 4.08 -9.70
N LYS A 38 11.10 3.82 -9.30
CA LYS A 38 10.03 4.83 -9.33
C LYS A 38 9.97 5.61 -8.01
N LYS A 39 9.42 6.83 -8.04
CA LYS A 39 9.12 7.64 -6.84
C LYS A 39 7.65 7.41 -6.50
N ILE A 40 7.38 6.84 -5.33
CA ILE A 40 6.03 6.52 -4.88
C ILE A 40 5.67 7.51 -3.77
N VAL A 41 4.46 8.07 -3.83
CA VAL A 41 3.97 9.05 -2.87
C VAL A 41 2.72 8.47 -2.21
N ILE A 42 2.75 8.32 -0.88
CA ILE A 42 1.55 7.98 -0.11
C ILE A 42 0.87 9.27 0.35
N VAL A 43 -0.41 9.40 0.04
CA VAL A 43 -1.26 10.48 0.51
C VAL A 43 -2.02 9.99 1.74
N GLY A 44 -1.77 10.63 2.89
CA GLY A 44 -2.35 10.27 4.17
C GLY A 44 -1.51 9.27 4.98
N ALA A 45 -1.34 9.54 6.29
CA ALA A 45 -0.54 8.73 7.21
C ALA A 45 -1.40 8.04 8.28
N GLY A 46 -2.56 7.49 7.87
CA GLY A 46 -3.37 6.64 8.75
C GLY A 46 -2.73 5.26 8.98
N ALA A 47 -3.44 4.36 9.67
CA ALA A 47 -2.95 3.01 9.96
C ALA A 47 -2.53 2.23 8.70
N GLN A 48 -3.34 2.31 7.63
CA GLN A 48 -3.04 1.65 6.36
C GLN A 48 -1.80 2.25 5.67
N GLY A 49 -1.77 3.59 5.55
CA GLY A 49 -0.66 4.29 4.88
C GLY A 49 0.68 4.08 5.59
N LEU A 50 0.68 4.00 6.93
CA LEU A 50 1.89 3.73 7.71
C LEU A 50 2.37 2.28 7.55
N ASN A 51 1.48 1.29 7.64
CA ASN A 51 1.89 -0.11 7.60
C ASN A 51 2.26 -0.59 6.19
N GLN A 52 1.48 -0.20 5.17
CA GLN A 52 1.87 -0.40 3.77
C GLN A 52 3.16 0.37 3.47
N GLY A 53 3.21 1.58 4.02
CA GLY A 53 4.39 2.37 4.34
C GLY A 53 5.69 1.59 4.51
N LEU A 54 5.76 1.00 5.69
CA LEU A 54 6.91 0.28 6.19
C LEU A 54 7.17 -1.00 5.39
N ASN A 55 6.12 -1.72 4.97
CA ASN A 55 6.28 -2.94 4.17
C ASN A 55 6.95 -2.66 2.81
N MET A 56 6.56 -1.58 2.12
CA MET A 56 7.15 -1.18 0.85
C MET A 56 8.60 -0.73 1.01
N ARG A 57 8.91 -0.01 2.09
CA ARG A 57 10.28 0.39 2.44
C ARG A 57 11.17 -0.83 2.69
N ASP A 58 10.69 -1.77 3.51
CA ASP A 58 11.42 -3.00 3.85
C ASP A 58 11.62 -3.89 2.60
N SER A 59 10.75 -3.78 1.60
CA SER A 59 10.88 -4.45 0.29
C SER A 59 11.88 -3.77 -0.67
N GLY A 60 12.62 -2.74 -0.24
CA GLY A 60 13.67 -2.09 -1.02
C GLY A 60 13.22 -0.85 -1.82
N LEU A 61 11.98 -0.38 -1.67
CA LEU A 61 11.48 0.83 -2.32
C LEU A 61 11.91 2.09 -1.54
N LYS A 62 13.15 2.55 -1.79
CA LYS A 62 13.82 3.59 -0.97
C LYS A 62 13.22 5.01 -1.05
N ARG A 63 12.65 5.45 -2.19
CA ARG A 63 12.26 6.86 -2.42
C ARG A 63 10.80 7.16 -2.11
N PHE A 64 10.38 6.70 -0.94
CA PHE A 64 8.98 6.47 -0.60
C PHE A 64 8.39 7.49 0.39
N LEU A 65 9.22 8.07 1.25
CA LEU A 65 8.70 8.87 2.36
C LEU A 65 8.57 10.36 1.98
N ARG A 66 7.50 10.69 1.26
CA ARG A 66 6.98 12.06 1.22
C ARG A 66 5.48 12.02 1.48
N PHE A 67 5.10 11.95 2.75
CA PHE A 67 3.72 12.21 3.15
C PHE A 67 3.40 13.65 2.77
N ALA A 68 2.61 13.85 1.72
CA ALA A 68 2.17 15.17 1.29
C ALA A 68 1.29 15.76 2.40
N ARG A 69 1.86 16.68 3.18
CA ARG A 69 1.31 17.37 4.36
C ARG A 69 1.13 16.50 5.62
N MET A 70 2.21 16.54 6.41
CA MET A 70 2.33 16.45 7.87
C MET A 70 1.01 16.46 8.68
N CYS A 71 0.67 15.29 9.25
CA CYS A 71 0.12 15.23 10.61
C CYS A 71 1.16 14.52 11.48
N TYR A 72 1.90 15.32 12.25
CA TYR A 72 2.52 14.97 13.54
C TYR A 72 3.01 13.51 13.73
N CYS A 73 4.16 13.15 13.16
CA CYS A 73 4.79 11.86 13.48
C CYS A 73 6.29 11.99 13.75
N ARG A 74 6.68 13.05 14.48
CA ARG A 74 7.98 13.10 15.17
C ARG A 74 7.86 12.93 16.70
N LYS A 75 6.65 12.74 17.23
CA LYS A 75 6.38 12.50 18.67
C LYS A 75 5.28 11.47 18.96
N THR A 76 4.92 10.59 18.03
CA THR A 76 3.96 9.52 18.34
C THR A 76 4.70 8.28 18.86
N PRO A 77 4.46 7.86 20.12
CA PRO A 77 5.06 6.64 20.67
C PRO A 77 4.70 5.38 19.87
N PHE A 78 3.65 5.44 19.04
CA PHE A 78 3.18 4.34 18.21
C PHE A 78 4.21 3.81 17.21
N VAL A 79 4.92 4.68 16.47
CA VAL A 79 5.93 4.22 15.48
C VAL A 79 7.14 3.59 16.18
N HIS A 80 7.53 4.14 17.33
CA HIS A 80 8.64 3.62 18.13
C HIS A 80 8.30 2.28 18.78
N GLN A 81 7.07 2.10 19.25
CA GLN A 81 6.57 0.88 19.84
C GLN A 81 6.35 -0.22 18.79
N TYR A 82 5.86 0.13 17.60
CA TYR A 82 5.68 -0.82 16.49
C TYR A 82 7.03 -1.35 15.96
N HIS A 83 8.04 -0.47 15.86
CA HIS A 83 9.40 -0.90 15.53
C HIS A 83 10.02 -1.82 16.59
N ARG A 84 9.75 -1.60 17.90
CA ARG A 84 10.19 -2.51 18.98
C ARG A 84 9.47 -3.86 18.95
N GLN A 85 8.15 -3.87 18.78
CA GLN A 85 7.37 -5.11 18.72
C GLN A 85 7.80 -5.98 17.54
N ARG A 86 8.04 -5.40 16.37
CA ARG A 86 8.44 -6.16 15.17
C ARG A 86 9.86 -6.72 15.24
N LEU A 87 10.78 -6.07 15.96
CA LEU A 87 12.14 -6.58 16.19
C LEU A 87 12.13 -7.76 17.19
N SER A 88 11.23 -7.73 18.18
CA SER A 88 11.03 -8.84 19.11
C SER A 88 10.44 -10.09 18.44
N SER A 89 9.60 -9.95 17.40
CA SER A 89 9.00 -11.09 16.69
C SER A 89 9.88 -11.70 15.59
N ARG A 90 11.06 -11.14 15.31
CA ARG A 90 12.01 -11.68 14.31
C ARG A 90 13.05 -12.66 14.89
N HIS A 91 12.98 -12.95 16.19
CA HIS A 91 13.87 -13.87 16.90
C HIS A 91 13.14 -15.15 17.39
N LEU A 92 12.04 -15.51 16.72
CA LEU A 92 11.37 -16.81 16.83
C LEU A 92 11.33 -17.48 15.46
#